data_AF-A0A725BNL2-F1
#
_entry.id   AF-A0A725BNL2-F1
#
_cell.length_a   1.000
_cell.length_b   1.000
_cell.length_c   1.000
_cell.angle_alpha   90.00
_cell.angle_beta   90.00
_cell.angle_gamma   90.00
#
_symmetry.space_group_name_H-M   'P 1'
#
loop_
_entity.id
_entity.type
_entity.pdbx_description
1 polymer ?
#
loop_
_entity_poly.entity_id
_entity_poly.type
_entity_poly.pdbx_seq_one_letter_code
_entity_poly.pdbx_strand_id
1 'polypeptide(L)'
;MAKYSEELKGVVRALYLRRYTPKEIASELNLPNARIVYYWAEKYSWADLLSFESTEEAIERRYQLLASRDNKTDLDLKEMDMLIAHATKLRAQSNKHKEKMASGQNSGQADARDSNDDEPRRKRKYKKNDISSLTQEDFDTWAEEHLFEYQKHLRRNIGQLVRNILKSRQIGATWYFAFEAFENAVMTGDPQIFLSASKVQAE
;
A
#
# COMPACT_ATOMS: atom_id res chain seq x y z
N MET A 1 -47.44 -17.58 1.97
CA MET A 1 -46.06 -17.61 2.49
C MET A 1 -46.04 -18.46 3.74
N ALA A 2 -45.12 -19.43 3.86
CA ALA A 2 -44.99 -20.24 5.06
C ALA A 2 -44.79 -19.33 6.28
N LYS A 3 -45.57 -19.56 7.34
CA LYS A 3 -45.55 -18.76 8.56
C LYS A 3 -44.39 -19.24 9.43
N TYR A 4 -43.20 -18.71 9.19
CA TYR A 4 -42.03 -18.97 10.03
C TYR A 4 -42.22 -18.35 11.43
N SER A 5 -41.80 -19.04 12.48
CA SER A 5 -41.89 -18.54 13.87
C SER A 5 -41.03 -17.29 14.06
N GLU A 6 -41.47 -16.40 14.95
CA GLU A 6 -40.69 -15.20 15.30
C GLU A 6 -39.34 -15.55 15.94
N GLU A 7 -39.27 -16.66 16.68
CA GLU A 7 -38.02 -17.20 17.23
C GLU A 7 -37.00 -17.53 16.13
N LEU A 8 -37.42 -18.23 15.07
CA LEU A 8 -36.55 -18.57 13.95
C LEU A 8 -36.06 -17.31 13.22
N LYS A 9 -36.94 -16.33 13.01
CA LYS A 9 -36.53 -15.03 12.44
C LYS A 9 -35.53 -14.30 13.33
N GLY A 10 -35.69 -14.39 14.65
CA GLY A 10 -34.75 -13.85 15.64
C GLY A 10 -33.35 -14.46 15.52
N VAL A 11 -33.27 -15.79 15.42
CA VAL A 11 -32.00 -16.52 15.23
C VAL A 11 -31.35 -16.15 13.89
N VAL A 12 -32.15 -16.11 12.81
CA VAL A 12 -31.67 -15.73 11.47
C VAL A 12 -31.15 -14.30 11.46
N ARG A 13 -31.85 -13.36 12.11
CA ARG A 13 -31.40 -11.98 12.29
C ARG A 13 -30.08 -11.92 13.05
N ALA A 14 -29.96 -12.66 14.15
CA ALA A 14 -28.73 -12.69 14.95
C ALA A 14 -27.53 -13.19 14.12
N LEU A 15 -27.70 -14.27 13.34
CA LEU A 15 -26.66 -14.78 12.45
C LEU A 15 -26.33 -13.79 11.31
N TYR A 16 -27.34 -13.14 10.73
CA TYR A 16 -27.16 -12.13 9.69
C TYR A 16 -26.37 -10.91 10.20
N LEU A 17 -26.68 -10.42 11.39
CA LEU A 17 -25.95 -9.32 12.03
C LEU A 17 -24.53 -9.73 12.46
N ARG A 18 -24.30 -11.03 12.70
CA ARG A 18 -22.95 -11.62 12.85
C ARG A 18 -22.21 -11.82 11.52
N ARG A 19 -22.78 -11.34 10.40
CA ARG A 19 -22.22 -11.38 9.03
C ARG A 19 -22.11 -12.78 8.43
N TYR A 20 -22.93 -13.72 8.87
CA TYR A 20 -23.09 -14.97 8.14
C TYR A 20 -23.75 -14.66 6.79
N THR A 21 -23.26 -15.29 5.72
CA THR A 21 -23.89 -15.14 4.40
C THR A 21 -25.28 -15.79 4.41
N PRO A 22 -26.25 -15.29 3.63
CA PRO A 22 -27.56 -15.93 3.50
C PRO A 22 -27.52 -17.42 3.13
N LYS A 23 -26.45 -17.88 2.46
CA LYS A 23 -26.21 -19.30 2.15
C LYS A 23 -25.73 -20.08 3.36
N GLU A 24 -24.79 -19.55 4.14
CA GLU A 24 -24.33 -20.17 5.39
C GLU A 24 -25.50 -20.30 6.38
N ILE A 25 -26.29 -19.24 6.55
CA ILE A 25 -27.47 -19.26 7.44
C ILE A 25 -28.49 -20.32 6.97
N ALA A 26 -28.73 -20.42 5.67
CA ALA A 26 -29.64 -21.42 5.13
C ALA A 26 -29.12 -22.84 5.36
N SER A 27 -27.80 -23.07 5.25
CA SER A 27 -27.19 -24.36 5.53
C SER A 27 -27.21 -24.70 7.03
N GLU A 28 -26.94 -23.74 7.90
CA GLU A 28 -26.84 -23.95 9.36
C GLU A 28 -28.20 -24.19 10.00
N LEU A 29 -29.23 -23.52 9.51
CA LEU A 29 -30.60 -23.64 10.01
C LEU A 29 -31.48 -24.59 9.18
N ASN A 30 -30.89 -25.32 8.23
CA ASN A 30 -31.59 -26.22 7.30
C ASN A 30 -32.80 -25.56 6.63
N LEU A 31 -32.65 -24.31 6.21
CA LEU A 31 -33.71 -23.59 5.50
C LEU A 31 -33.80 -24.10 4.05
N PRO A 32 -35.01 -24.22 3.50
CA PRO A 32 -35.21 -24.77 2.16
C PRO A 32 -34.63 -23.88 1.06
N ASN A 33 -34.42 -22.58 1.32
CA ASN A 33 -33.81 -21.66 0.36
C ASN A 33 -33.22 -20.40 1.05
N ALA A 34 -32.02 -19.99 0.64
CA ALA A 34 -31.40 -18.73 1.05
C ALA A 34 -32.22 -17.48 0.71
N ARG A 35 -33.12 -17.54 -0.29
CA ARG A 35 -34.05 -16.45 -0.66
C ARG A 35 -34.92 -15.96 0.50
N ILE A 36 -35.20 -16.83 1.47
CA ILE A 36 -35.98 -16.46 2.67
C ILE A 36 -35.20 -15.43 3.51
N VAL A 37 -33.89 -15.63 3.65
CA VAL A 37 -33.01 -14.72 4.38
C VAL A 37 -32.86 -13.40 3.63
N TYR A 38 -32.71 -13.42 2.29
CA TYR A 38 -32.69 -12.21 1.48
C TYR A 38 -33.99 -11.39 1.63
N TYR A 39 -35.14 -12.06 1.57
CA TYR A 39 -36.45 -11.41 1.76
C TYR A 39 -36.57 -10.72 3.13
N TRP A 40 -36.11 -11.36 4.21
CA TRP A 40 -36.15 -10.74 5.54
C TRP A 40 -35.12 -9.62 5.70
N ALA A 41 -33.92 -9.79 5.17
CA ALA A 41 -32.90 -8.75 5.19
C ALA A 41 -33.38 -7.47 4.49
N GLU A 42 -34.06 -7.61 3.34
CA GLU A 42 -34.66 -6.51 2.60
C GLU A 42 -35.87 -5.92 3.33
N LYS A 43 -36.82 -6.77 3.76
CA LYS A 43 -38.06 -6.34 4.43
C LYS A 43 -37.82 -5.55 5.71
N TYR A 44 -36.79 -5.94 6.47
CA TYR A 44 -36.47 -5.33 7.76
C TYR A 44 -35.22 -4.45 7.71
N SER A 45 -34.73 -4.13 6.50
CA SER A 45 -33.54 -3.31 6.29
C SER A 45 -32.37 -3.71 7.18
N TRP A 46 -32.09 -5.01 7.31
CA TRP A 46 -31.02 -5.49 8.18
C TRP A 46 -29.64 -5.01 7.71
N ALA A 47 -29.50 -4.69 6.43
CA ALA A 47 -28.29 -4.05 5.90
C ALA A 47 -28.00 -2.70 6.55
N ASP A 48 -29.02 -1.92 6.89
CA ASP A 48 -28.87 -0.60 7.53
C ASP A 48 -28.53 -0.71 9.02
N LEU A 49 -28.84 -1.87 9.63
CA LEU A 49 -28.47 -2.18 11.01
C LEU A 49 -27.01 -2.61 11.15
N LEU A 50 -26.33 -2.83 10.03
CA LEU A 50 -24.93 -3.19 10.03
C LEU A 50 -24.09 -1.91 10.14
N SER A 51 -23.24 -1.81 11.17
CA SER A 51 -22.34 -0.67 11.30
C SER A 51 -21.42 -0.59 10.07
N PHE A 52 -21.11 0.64 9.65
CA PHE A 52 -20.00 0.89 8.76
C PHE A 52 -18.74 0.35 9.43
N GLU A 53 -18.03 -0.47 8.69
CA GLU A 53 -16.94 -1.27 9.24
C GLU A 53 -15.74 -1.11 8.32
N SER A 54 -14.60 -0.74 8.90
CA SER A 54 -13.34 -0.65 8.19
C SER A 54 -12.88 -2.02 7.72
N THR A 55 -12.00 -2.08 6.72
CA THR A 55 -11.44 -3.36 6.24
C THR A 55 -10.69 -4.12 7.33
N GLU A 56 -10.12 -3.43 8.33
CA GLU A 56 -9.44 -4.07 9.47
C GLU A 56 -10.47 -4.78 10.37
N GLU A 57 -11.54 -4.09 10.75
CA GLU A 57 -12.66 -4.68 11.50
C GLU A 57 -13.37 -5.78 10.67
N ALA A 58 -13.44 -5.61 9.34
CA ALA A 58 -13.91 -6.59 8.36
C ALA A 58 -13.27 -7.97 8.59
N ILE A 59 -11.94 -7.95 8.63
CA ILE A 59 -11.05 -9.10 8.79
C ILE A 59 -11.11 -9.67 10.20
N GLU A 60 -11.04 -8.82 11.23
CA GLU A 60 -11.03 -9.25 12.64
C GLU A 60 -12.29 -10.04 13.01
N ARG A 61 -13.47 -9.59 12.59
CA ARG A 61 -14.72 -10.29 12.86
C ARG A 61 -14.81 -11.63 12.10
N ARG A 62 -14.35 -11.69 10.84
CA ARG A 62 -14.34 -12.95 10.08
C ARG A 62 -13.41 -13.96 10.74
N TYR A 63 -12.26 -13.49 11.22
CA TYR A 63 -11.34 -14.30 12.01
C TYR A 63 -12.00 -14.82 13.30
N GLN A 64 -12.69 -13.96 14.06
CA GLN A 64 -13.43 -14.37 15.27
C GLN A 64 -14.53 -15.40 14.96
N LEU A 65 -15.26 -15.22 13.86
CA LEU A 65 -16.29 -16.17 13.41
C LEU A 65 -15.67 -17.55 13.14
N LEU A 66 -14.60 -17.61 12.34
CA LEU A 66 -13.90 -18.86 12.06
C LEU A 66 -13.30 -19.47 13.32
N ALA A 67 -12.74 -18.66 14.21
CA ALA A 67 -12.18 -19.11 15.48
C ALA A 67 -13.24 -19.81 16.35
N SER A 68 -14.49 -19.32 16.33
CA SER A 68 -15.61 -19.87 17.10
C SER A 68 -16.26 -21.13 16.51
N ARG A 69 -15.93 -21.53 15.27
CA ARG A 69 -16.48 -22.75 14.65
C ARG A 69 -15.83 -24.01 15.23
N ASP A 70 -16.66 -25.01 15.52
CA ASP A 70 -16.21 -26.37 15.82
C ASP A 70 -15.92 -27.15 14.52
N ASN A 71 -15.00 -28.12 14.56
CA ASN A 71 -14.58 -28.94 13.40
C ASN A 71 -14.08 -28.14 12.18
N LYS A 72 -13.06 -27.30 12.39
CA LYS A 72 -12.44 -26.49 11.32
C LYS A 72 -11.87 -27.37 10.20
N THR A 73 -12.15 -27.00 8.96
CA THR A 73 -11.58 -27.65 7.77
C THR A 73 -10.23 -27.05 7.40
N ASP A 74 -9.44 -27.74 6.58
CA ASP A 74 -8.18 -27.20 6.04
C ASP A 74 -8.37 -25.90 5.26
N LEU A 75 -9.55 -25.69 4.67
CA LEU A 75 -9.91 -24.45 4.00
C LEU A 75 -10.13 -23.32 5.01
N ASP A 76 -10.78 -23.59 6.14
CA ASP A 76 -10.96 -22.61 7.21
C ASP A 76 -9.62 -22.19 7.81
N LEU A 77 -8.70 -23.14 8.04
CA LEU A 77 -7.36 -22.84 8.56
C LEU A 77 -6.56 -21.95 7.60
N LYS A 78 -6.58 -22.26 6.29
CA LYS A 78 -5.96 -21.41 5.27
C LYS A 78 -6.57 -20.01 5.21
N GLU A 79 -7.89 -19.92 5.33
CA GLU A 79 -8.58 -18.63 5.39
C GLU A 79 -8.12 -17.83 6.62
N MET A 80 -8.04 -18.46 7.79
CA MET A 80 -7.55 -17.82 9.03
C MET A 80 -6.12 -17.29 8.89
N ASP A 81 -5.20 -18.06 8.29
CA ASP A 81 -3.83 -17.63 8.04
C ASP A 81 -3.76 -16.40 7.12
N MET A 82 -4.55 -16.42 6.04
CA MET A 82 -4.64 -15.29 5.11
C MET A 82 -5.21 -14.04 5.81
N LEU A 83 -6.23 -14.21 6.64
CA LEU A 83 -6.84 -13.10 7.39
C LEU A 83 -5.83 -12.46 8.36
N ILE A 84 -5.05 -13.25 9.09
CA ILE A 84 -3.97 -12.73 9.98
C ILE A 84 -2.91 -11.98 9.16
N ALA A 85 -2.46 -12.56 8.03
CA ALA A 85 -1.45 -11.93 7.18
C ALA A 85 -1.92 -10.57 6.63
N HIS A 86 -3.19 -10.46 6.26
CA HIS A 86 -3.77 -9.21 5.78
C HIS A 86 -3.97 -8.20 6.91
N ALA A 87 -4.43 -8.63 8.09
CA ALA A 87 -4.58 -7.77 9.27
C ALA A 87 -3.24 -7.15 9.70
N THR A 88 -2.18 -7.95 9.78
CA THR A 88 -0.85 -7.46 10.16
C THR A 88 -0.30 -6.44 9.16
N LYS A 89 -0.53 -6.66 7.86
CA LYS A 89 -0.14 -5.71 6.81
C LYS A 89 -0.91 -4.39 6.91
N LEU A 90 -2.22 -4.43 7.09
CA LEU A 90 -3.06 -3.23 7.24
C LEU A 90 -2.69 -2.45 8.50
N ARG A 91 -2.49 -3.13 9.64
CA ARG A 91 -2.07 -2.51 10.89
C ARG A 91 -0.70 -1.85 10.77
N ALA A 92 0.25 -2.51 10.09
CA ALA A 92 1.57 -1.91 9.83
C ALA A 92 1.49 -0.66 8.94
N GLN A 93 0.60 -0.64 7.94
CA GLN A 93 0.36 0.53 7.10
C GLN A 93 -0.31 1.67 7.89
N SER A 94 -1.32 1.34 8.71
CA SER A 94 -2.02 2.28 9.58
C SER A 94 -1.07 2.93 10.59
N ASN A 95 -0.21 2.15 11.24
CA ASN A 95 0.79 2.65 12.18
C ASN A 95 1.81 3.57 11.49
N LYS A 96 2.31 3.19 10.30
CA LYS A 96 3.18 4.06 9.49
C LYS A 96 2.50 5.37 9.10
N HIS A 97 1.21 5.34 8.79
CA HIS A 97 0.45 6.54 8.45
C HIS A 97 0.25 7.43 9.68
N LYS A 98 -0.14 6.86 10.83
CA LYS A 98 -0.25 7.58 12.11
C LYS A 98 1.07 8.20 12.55
N GLU A 99 2.18 7.48 12.41
CA GLU A 99 3.53 8.00 12.68
C GLU A 99 3.88 9.17 11.77
N LYS A 100 3.56 9.09 10.47
CA LYS A 100 3.76 10.19 9.52
C LYS A 100 2.92 11.42 9.88
N MET A 101 1.65 11.22 10.23
CA MET A 101 0.74 12.31 10.60
C MET A 101 1.14 12.96 11.94
N ALA A 102 1.58 12.17 12.92
CA ALA A 102 2.13 12.69 14.17
C ALA A 102 3.46 13.44 13.97
N SER A 103 4.29 13.02 13.02
CA SER A 103 5.52 13.76 12.66
C SER A 103 5.26 15.05 11.87
N GLY A 104 4.14 15.14 11.14
CA GLY A 104 3.73 16.34 10.39
C GLY A 104 3.03 17.40 11.22
N GLN A 105 2.51 17.05 12.41
CA GLN A 105 1.84 18.01 13.31
C GLN A 105 2.81 18.78 14.22
N ASN A 106 4.08 18.38 14.31
CA ASN A 106 5.07 19.05 15.15
C ASN A 106 5.96 20.07 14.39
N SER A 107 5.60 20.42 13.15
CA SER A 107 6.28 21.44 12.33
C SER A 107 5.48 22.74 12.21
N GLY A 108 4.71 23.07 13.25
CA GLY A 108 3.75 24.18 13.22
C GLY A 108 3.96 25.29 14.25
N GLN A 109 5.07 25.35 15.00
CA GLN A 109 5.31 26.54 15.85
C GLN A 109 6.78 26.76 16.25
N ALA A 110 7.13 28.05 16.22
CA ALA A 110 8.29 28.72 16.81
C ALA A 110 9.52 28.89 15.92
N ASP A 111 9.41 29.88 15.03
CA ASP A 111 10.53 30.75 14.67
C ASP A 111 10.88 31.67 15.86
N ALA A 112 12.16 32.03 15.96
CA ALA A 112 12.79 32.98 16.87
C ALA A 112 12.75 32.70 18.40
N ARG A 113 13.89 32.23 18.94
CA ARG A 113 14.62 32.95 19.99
C ARG A 113 16.05 32.44 20.16
N ASP A 114 16.93 33.42 20.11
CA ASP A 114 18.35 33.45 20.38
C ASP A 114 18.69 33.00 21.82
N SER A 115 19.89 32.42 21.98
CA SER A 115 20.69 32.29 23.19
C SER A 115 20.16 31.47 24.38
N ASN A 116 20.64 30.22 24.51
CA ASN A 116 21.58 29.86 25.58
C ASN A 116 22.07 28.40 25.47
N ASP A 117 23.27 28.22 26.01
CA ASP A 117 24.08 27.02 26.11
C ASP A 117 23.40 25.85 26.88
N ASP A 118 23.93 24.64 26.65
CA ASP A 118 23.70 23.41 27.44
C ASP A 118 22.34 22.68 27.36
N GLU A 119 22.01 22.14 26.17
CA GLU A 119 21.22 20.89 26.11
C GLU A 119 21.86 19.84 25.19
N PRO A 120 21.77 18.54 25.56
CA PRO A 120 22.39 17.46 24.79
C PRO A 120 21.72 17.37 23.43
N ARG A 121 22.45 17.76 22.38
CA ARG A 121 22.01 17.75 20.98
C ARG A 121 21.30 16.44 20.67
N ARG A 122 19.96 16.50 20.56
CA ARG A 122 19.13 15.37 20.10
C ARG A 122 19.77 14.81 18.84
N LYS A 123 20.18 13.55 18.87
CA LYS A 123 20.77 12.85 17.71
C LYS A 123 19.87 13.10 16.51
N ARG A 124 20.36 13.87 15.53
CA ARG A 124 19.64 14.17 14.29
C ARG A 124 19.21 12.83 13.70
N LYS A 125 17.89 12.62 13.60
CA LYS A 125 17.35 11.42 12.97
C LYS A 125 17.86 11.42 11.53
N TYR A 126 18.73 10.47 11.20
CA TYR A 126 19.25 10.29 9.86
C TYR A 126 18.07 10.05 8.91
N LYS A 127 17.77 11.02 8.04
CA LYS A 127 16.74 10.87 7.03
C LYS A 127 17.29 9.88 6.00
N LYS A 128 16.65 8.72 5.90
CA LYS A 128 17.07 7.70 4.93
C LYS A 128 16.98 8.28 3.52
N ASN A 129 18.06 8.16 2.74
CA ASN A 129 18.18 8.69 1.38
C ASN A 129 18.05 10.22 1.31
N ASP A 130 18.70 10.93 2.24
CA ASP A 130 18.80 12.39 2.14
C ASP A 130 19.75 12.77 1.02
N ILE A 131 19.20 13.35 -0.05
CA ILE A 131 19.93 13.79 -1.25
C ILE A 131 20.02 15.31 -1.34
N SER A 132 19.57 16.04 -0.30
CA SER A 132 19.50 17.50 -0.31
C SER A 132 20.86 18.20 -0.36
N SER A 133 21.95 17.48 -0.07
CA SER A 133 23.31 18.00 -0.13
C SER A 133 23.97 17.87 -1.50
N LEU A 134 23.38 17.09 -2.41
CA LEU A 134 23.99 16.84 -3.72
C LEU A 134 23.79 18.05 -4.63
N THR A 135 24.89 18.58 -5.16
CA THR A 135 24.87 19.71 -6.10
C THR A 135 25.26 19.27 -7.51
N GLN A 136 25.06 20.15 -8.49
CA GLN A 136 25.41 19.85 -9.89
C GLN A 136 26.92 19.56 -10.04
N GLU A 137 27.75 20.27 -9.27
CA GLU A 137 29.19 20.11 -9.27
C GLU A 137 29.62 18.73 -8.77
N ASP A 138 28.89 18.14 -7.82
CA ASP A 138 29.14 16.77 -7.36
C ASP A 138 28.94 15.76 -8.49
N PHE A 139 27.87 15.93 -9.27
CA PHE A 139 27.58 15.05 -10.41
C PHE A 139 28.55 15.25 -11.55
N ASP A 140 28.96 16.48 -11.84
CA ASP A 140 29.94 16.78 -12.89
C ASP A 140 31.31 16.19 -12.54
N THR A 141 31.76 16.37 -11.30
CA THR A 141 33.04 15.81 -10.81
C THR A 141 33.03 14.29 -10.91
N TRP A 142 31.97 13.66 -10.40
CA TRP A 142 31.85 12.20 -10.45
C TRP A 142 31.78 11.69 -11.89
N ALA A 143 31.05 12.38 -12.77
CA ALA A 143 30.90 11.99 -14.17
C ALA A 143 32.23 12.07 -14.93
N GLU A 144 33.06 13.05 -14.63
CA GLU A 144 34.37 13.20 -15.25
C GLU A 144 35.34 12.08 -14.85
N GLU A 145 35.28 11.63 -13.59
CA GLU A 145 36.13 10.58 -13.05
C GLU A 145 35.69 9.15 -13.45
N HIS A 146 34.38 8.90 -13.52
CA HIS A 146 33.85 7.53 -13.56
C HIS A 146 33.21 7.13 -14.89
N LEU A 147 32.80 8.08 -15.74
CA LEU A 147 32.17 7.74 -17.02
C LEU A 147 33.20 7.42 -18.09
N PHE A 148 32.90 6.38 -18.87
CA PHE A 148 33.63 6.11 -20.11
C PHE A 148 33.38 7.22 -21.14
N GLU A 149 34.30 7.43 -22.07
CA GLU A 149 34.18 8.52 -23.06
C GLU A 149 32.88 8.45 -23.87
N TYR A 150 32.42 7.24 -24.21
CA TYR A 150 31.14 7.08 -24.91
C TYR A 150 29.94 7.52 -24.05
N GLN A 151 30.00 7.33 -22.72
CA GLN A 151 28.96 7.77 -21.79
C GLN A 151 29.00 9.29 -21.59
N LYS A 152 30.21 9.88 -21.54
CA LYS A 152 30.38 11.34 -21.55
C LYS A 152 29.79 11.96 -22.83
N HIS A 153 29.96 11.30 -23.98
CA HIS A 153 29.31 11.72 -25.22
C HIS A 153 27.78 11.71 -25.12
N LEU A 154 27.18 10.68 -24.51
CA LEU A 154 25.73 10.64 -24.26
C LEU A 154 25.28 11.79 -23.35
N ARG A 155 26.05 12.10 -22.31
CA ARG A 155 25.75 13.17 -21.31
C ARG A 155 25.74 14.55 -21.95
N ARG A 156 26.72 14.85 -22.80
CA ARG A 156 26.78 16.11 -23.56
C ARG A 156 25.56 16.32 -24.46
N ASN A 157 24.85 15.26 -24.83
CA ASN A 157 23.68 15.30 -25.72
C ASN A 157 22.34 15.23 -24.98
N ILE A 158 22.30 15.37 -23.65
CA ILE A 158 21.07 15.23 -22.86
C ILE A 158 19.96 16.23 -23.26
N GLY A 159 20.33 17.42 -23.75
CA GLY A 159 19.39 18.46 -24.17
C GLY A 159 18.66 18.21 -25.49
N GLN A 160 18.92 17.08 -26.17
CA GLN A 160 18.22 16.72 -27.40
C GLN A 160 16.80 16.24 -27.10
N LEU A 161 15.80 16.77 -27.82
CA LEU A 161 14.39 16.43 -27.62
C LEU A 161 14.08 14.95 -27.93
N VAL A 162 14.76 14.36 -28.91
CA VAL A 162 14.67 12.92 -29.23
C VAL A 162 16.07 12.34 -29.32
N ARG A 163 16.33 11.25 -28.60
CA ARG A 163 17.60 10.51 -28.61
C ARG A 163 17.40 9.05 -28.98
N ASN A 164 17.64 8.72 -30.24
CA ASN A 164 17.62 7.34 -30.73
C ASN A 164 18.99 6.70 -30.54
N ILE A 165 19.20 6.02 -29.41
CA ILE A 165 20.50 5.47 -29.03
C ILE A 165 20.49 3.94 -29.10
N LEU A 166 21.40 3.38 -29.89
CA LEU A 166 21.68 1.94 -29.83
C LEU A 166 22.52 1.65 -28.58
N LYS A 167 21.86 1.14 -27.53
CA LYS A 167 22.53 0.82 -26.27
C LYS A 167 23.22 -0.54 -26.31
N SER A 168 24.48 -0.60 -25.90
CA SER A 168 25.17 -1.87 -25.66
C SER A 168 24.91 -2.38 -24.23
N ARG A 169 24.51 -3.64 -24.10
CA ARG A 169 24.25 -4.27 -22.80
C ARG A 169 25.52 -4.63 -22.03
N GLN A 170 26.65 -4.77 -22.73
CA GLN A 170 27.88 -5.32 -22.15
C GLN A 170 28.77 -4.24 -21.52
N ILE A 171 28.73 -3.03 -22.05
CA ILE A 171 29.68 -1.96 -21.68
C ILE A 171 29.11 -0.92 -20.72
N GLY A 172 27.95 -1.20 -20.10
CA GLY A 172 27.41 -0.35 -19.03
C GLY A 172 26.49 0.79 -19.48
N ALA A 173 25.91 0.76 -20.68
CA ALA A 173 25.01 1.82 -21.13
C ALA A 173 23.73 1.92 -20.28
N THR A 174 23.17 0.78 -19.83
CA THR A 174 22.01 0.76 -18.91
C THR A 174 22.32 1.45 -17.59
N TRP A 175 23.53 1.24 -17.06
CA TRP A 175 23.95 1.85 -15.80
C TRP A 175 24.11 3.37 -15.95
N TYR A 176 24.68 3.81 -17.07
CA TYR A 176 24.77 5.23 -17.39
C TYR A 176 23.40 5.91 -17.45
N PHE A 177 22.41 5.30 -18.12
CA PHE A 177 21.06 5.88 -18.16
C PHE A 177 20.43 5.96 -16.77
N ALA A 178 20.63 4.96 -15.91
CA ALA A 178 20.15 5.02 -14.53
C ALA A 178 20.79 6.18 -13.75
N PHE A 179 22.09 6.42 -13.93
CA PHE A 179 22.78 7.57 -13.36
C PHE A 179 22.22 8.90 -13.90
N GLU A 180 22.04 9.02 -15.22
CA GLU A 180 21.48 10.21 -15.88
C GLU A 180 20.10 10.59 -15.31
N ALA A 181 19.20 9.62 -15.13
CA ALA A 181 17.91 9.92 -14.50
C ALA A 181 18.03 10.22 -13.01
N PHE A 182 18.95 9.59 -12.30
CA PHE A 182 19.16 9.90 -10.89
C PHE A 182 19.59 11.36 -10.72
N GLU A 183 20.57 11.81 -11.50
CA GLU A 183 20.98 13.21 -11.55
C GLU A 183 19.81 14.14 -11.88
N ASN A 184 19.07 13.86 -12.97
CA ASN A 184 17.91 14.67 -13.34
C ASN A 184 16.86 14.72 -12.22
N ALA A 185 16.55 13.59 -11.59
CA ALA A 185 15.58 13.52 -10.49
C ALA A 185 16.04 14.32 -9.27
N VAL A 186 17.35 14.33 -8.98
CA VAL A 186 17.92 15.12 -7.87
C VAL A 186 17.82 16.61 -8.17
N MET A 187 18.12 17.04 -9.40
CA MET A 187 18.11 18.46 -9.79
C MET A 187 16.72 19.05 -9.98
N THR A 188 15.82 18.28 -10.58
CA THR A 188 14.49 18.78 -10.97
C THR A 188 13.39 18.39 -9.98
N GLY A 189 13.57 17.28 -9.26
CA GLY A 189 12.50 16.65 -8.47
C GLY A 189 11.48 15.87 -9.31
N ASP A 190 11.64 15.82 -10.63
CA ASP A 190 10.66 15.20 -11.53
C ASP A 190 10.79 13.67 -11.56
N PRO A 191 9.66 12.95 -11.62
CA PRO A 191 9.68 11.50 -11.76
C PRO A 191 10.24 11.11 -13.14
N GLN A 192 11.28 10.28 -13.14
CA GLN A 192 11.93 9.80 -14.36
C GLN A 192 11.42 8.41 -14.75
N ILE A 193 11.11 8.20 -16.03
CA ILE A 193 10.64 6.93 -16.58
C ILE A 193 11.54 6.51 -17.75
N PHE A 194 11.89 5.22 -17.80
CA PHE A 194 12.63 4.63 -18.91
C PHE A 194 11.76 3.68 -19.71
N LEU A 195 11.69 3.91 -21.01
CA LEU A 195 11.12 2.97 -21.97
C LEU A 195 12.27 2.40 -22.80
N SER A 196 12.40 1.07 -22.81
CA SER A 196 13.37 0.39 -23.66
C SER A 196 12.69 -0.71 -24.46
N ALA A 197 12.94 -0.74 -25.76
CA ALA A 197 12.44 -1.75 -26.68
C ALA A 197 13.62 -2.49 -27.34
N SER A 198 13.38 -3.73 -27.78
CA SER A 198 14.33 -4.40 -28.69
C SER A 198 14.30 -3.73 -30.06
N LYS A 199 15.36 -3.92 -30.87
CA LYS A 199 15.44 -3.32 -32.21
C LYS A 199 14.21 -3.68 -33.06
N VAL A 200 13.78 -4.94 -33.02
CA VAL A 200 12.60 -5.45 -33.76
C VAL A 200 11.28 -4.86 -33.24
N GLN A 201 11.24 -4.38 -32.01
CA GLN A 201 10.05 -3.71 -31.43
C GLN A 201 10.04 -2.19 -31.66
N ALA A 202 11.16 -1.62 -32.09
CA ALA A 202 11.34 -0.18 -32.29
C ALA A 202 11.29 0.23 -33.78
N GLU A 203 11.51 -0.74 -34.67
CA GLU A 203 11.12 -0.68 -36.09
C GLU A 203 9.62 -0.94 -36.23
#